data_AF-A0A3D4CGU6-F1
#
_entry.id   AF-A0A3D4CGU6-F1
#
_cell.length_a   1.000
_cell.length_b   1.000
_cell.length_c   1.000
_cell.angle_alpha   90.00
_cell.angle_beta   90.00
_cell.angle_gamma   90.00
#
_symmetry.space_group_name_H-M   'P 1'
#
loop_
_entity.id
_entity.type
_entity.pdbx_description
1 polymer ?
#
loop_
_entity_poly.entity_id
_entity_poly.type
_entity_poly.pdbx_seq_one_letter_code
_entity_poly.pdbx_strand_id
1 'polypeptide(L)' 'MIMSSLNKIQKLRPLDMGVYTHSFDPGKQQNYIDTQYFFDKETKRFYAKVFFHKEAQGQPQIVHGGAIAA' A
#
# COMPACT_ATOMS: atom_id res chain seq x y z
N MET A 1 10.10 -4.39 -22.70
CA MET A 1 8.93 -3.55 -22.33
C MET A 1 8.74 -3.67 -20.83
N ILE A 2 9.02 -2.62 -20.05
CA ILE A 2 8.87 -2.65 -18.58
C ILE A 2 7.37 -2.57 -18.29
N MET A 3 6.76 -3.68 -17.92
CA MET A 3 5.37 -3.71 -17.47
C MET A 3 5.27 -2.88 -16.18
N SER A 4 4.39 -1.90 -16.16
CA SER A 4 4.16 -1.06 -14.98
C SER A 4 3.76 -1.93 -13.78
N SER A 5 4.15 -1.53 -12.57
CA SER A 5 3.75 -2.24 -11.34
C SER A 5 2.23 -2.41 -11.26
N LEU A 6 1.46 -1.47 -11.81
CA LEU A 6 0.01 -1.50 -11.88
C LEU A 6 -0.51 -2.74 -12.63
N ASN A 7 0.06 -3.05 -13.80
CA ASN A 7 -0.32 -4.21 -14.61
C ASN A 7 0.07 -5.54 -13.94
N LYS A 8 1.11 -5.54 -13.10
CA LYS A 8 1.52 -6.72 -12.33
C LYS A 8 0.55 -6.98 -11.19
N ILE A 9 0.20 -5.94 -10.43
CA ILE A 9 -0.69 -6.04 -9.27
C ILE A 9 -2.11 -6.50 -9.69
N GLN A 10 -2.62 -6.06 -10.85
CA GLN A 10 -3.93 -6.49 -11.37
C GLN A 10 -4.07 -8.01 -11.57
N LYS A 11 -2.95 -8.73 -11.75
CA LYS A 11 -2.93 -10.19 -11.93
C LYS A 11 -2.73 -10.95 -10.61
N LEU A 12 -2.42 -10.24 -9.53
CA LEU A 12 -2.17 -10.83 -8.22
C LEU A 12 -3.42 -10.73 -7.34
N ARG A 13 -3.61 -11.72 -6.46
CA ARG A 13 -4.61 -11.63 -5.40
C ARG A 13 -4.01 -10.88 -4.21
N PRO A 14 -4.78 -9.98 -3.56
CA PRO A 14 -4.32 -9.32 -2.36
C PRO A 14 -4.07 -10.35 -1.26
N LEU A 15 -3.06 -10.09 -0.43
CA LEU A 15 -2.80 -10.86 0.78
C LEU A 15 -3.92 -10.59 1.78
N ASP A 16 -4.34 -11.64 2.48
CA ASP A 16 -5.19 -11.50 3.65
C ASP A 16 -4.35 -10.97 4.80
N MET A 17 -4.55 -9.71 5.16
CA MET A 17 -3.81 -9.07 6.25
C MET A 17 -4.31 -9.50 7.64
N GLY A 18 -5.46 -10.17 7.72
CA GLY A 18 -6.00 -10.74 8.96
C GLY A 18 -5.12 -11.85 9.56
N VAL A 19 -4.20 -12.42 8.79
CA VAL A 19 -3.19 -13.37 9.30
C VAL A 19 -1.84 -12.71 9.64
N TYR A 20 -1.70 -11.40 9.40
CA TYR A 20 -0.47 -10.61 9.64
C TYR A 20 -0.71 -9.48 10.65
N THR A 21 -1.58 -9.73 11.64
CA THR A 21 -2.10 -8.75 12.61
C THR A 21 -1.03 -8.06 13.48
N HIS A 22 0.17 -8.61 13.55
CA HIS A 22 1.30 -8.06 14.32
C HIS A 22 2.43 -7.53 13.45
N SER A 23 2.26 -7.51 12.12
CA SER A 23 3.32 -7.11 11.19
C SER A 23 3.38 -5.62 10.91
N PHE A 24 2.39 -4.84 11.39
CA PHE A 24 2.30 -3.40 11.17
C PHE A 24 1.94 -2.70 12.48
N ASP A 25 2.72 -1.69 12.85
CA ASP A 25 2.45 -0.86 14.02
C ASP A 25 1.40 0.20 13.66
N PRO A 26 0.22 0.22 14.30
CA PRO A 26 -0.82 1.19 13.98
C PRO A 26 -0.47 2.59 14.48
N GLY A 27 0.29 3.32 13.67
CA GLY A 27 0.47 4.76 13.84
C GLY A 27 -0.84 5.51 13.59
N LYS A 28 -1.05 6.65 14.27
CA LYS A 28 -2.26 7.50 14.15
C LYS A 28 -2.63 7.90 12.70
N GLN A 29 -1.68 7.81 11.76
CA GLN A 29 -1.89 8.12 10.35
C GLN A 29 -2.54 6.98 9.55
N GLN A 30 -2.59 5.74 10.07
CA GLN A 30 -3.24 4.61 9.39
C GLN A 30 -4.77 4.77 9.27
N ASN A 31 -5.40 5.60 10.10
CA ASN A 31 -6.84 5.88 9.96
C ASN A 31 -7.20 6.56 8.63
N TYR A 32 -6.21 7.09 7.92
CA TYR A 32 -6.39 7.84 6.67
C TYR A 32 -5.71 7.19 5.48
N ILE A 33 -5.27 5.94 5.63
CA ILE A 33 -4.52 5.20 4.62
C ILE A 33 -5.00 3.75 4.59
N ASP A 34 -5.58 3.32 3.47
CA ASP A 34 -5.86 1.90 3.23
C ASP A 34 -4.74 1.29 2.40
N THR A 35 -4.11 0.23 2.90
CA THR A 35 -3.05 -0.48 2.17
C THR A 35 -3.46 -1.90 1.81
N GLN A 36 -3.28 -2.27 0.55
CA GLN A 36 -3.40 -3.64 0.06
C GLN A 36 -2.04 -4.16 -0.34
N TYR A 37 -1.66 -5.31 0.18
CA TYR A 37 -0.38 -5.94 -0.11
C TYR A 37 -0.53 -7.11 -1.08
N PHE A 38 0.48 -7.31 -1.92
CA PHE A 38 0.51 -8.39 -2.91
C PHE A 38 1.91 -8.99 -2.92
N PHE A 39 1.97 -10.32 -3.01
CA PHE A 39 3.23 -11.03 -3.16
C PHE A 39 3.23 -11.84 -4.45
N ASP A 40 4.17 -11.52 -5.33
CA ASP A 40 4.44 -12.28 -6.54
C ASP A 40 5.40 -13.42 -6.19
N LYS A 41 4.88 -14.66 -6.17
CA LYS A 41 5.66 -15.85 -5.83
C LYS A 41 6.71 -16.22 -6.88
N GLU A 42 6.53 -15.80 -8.13
CA GLU A 42 7.44 -16.10 -9.25
C GLU A 42 8.65 -15.18 -9.19
N THR A 43 8.40 -13.87 -9.05
CA THR A 43 9.48 -12.87 -9.01
C THR A 43 10.01 -12.59 -7.61
N LYS A 44 9.39 -13.17 -6.57
CA LYS A 44 9.66 -12.91 -5.14
C LYS A 44 9.53 -11.44 -4.76
N ARG A 45 8.72 -10.67 -5.51
CA ARG A 45 8.53 -9.24 -5.27
C ARG A 45 7.30 -8.99 -4.42
N PHE A 46 7.43 -7.99 -3.56
CA PHE A 46 6.34 -7.47 -2.76
C PHE A 46 5.85 -6.16 -3.36
N TYR A 47 4.54 -5.99 -3.39
CA TYR A 47 3.88 -4.80 -3.89
C TYR A 47 2.88 -4.31 -2.85
N ALA A 48 2.78 -2.98 -2.73
CA ALA A 48 1.74 -2.33 -1.94
C ALA A 48 0.95 -1.41 -2.86
N LYS A 49 -0.38 -1.46 -2.75
CA LYS A 49 -1.31 -0.49 -3.29
C LYS A 49 -1.87 0.30 -2.13
N VAL A 50 -1.55 1.58 -2.09
CA VAL A 50 -1.92 2.48 -1.00
C VAL A 50 -2.97 3.45 -1.51
N PHE A 51 -4.09 3.54 -0.80
CA PHE A 51 -5.13 4.54 -1.01
C PHE A 51 -5.03 5.56 0.12
N PHE A 52 -4.79 6.81 -0.26
CA PHE A 52 -4.74 7.92 0.67
C PHE A 52 -6.10 8.61 0.69
N HIS A 53 -6.71 8.70 1.87
CA HIS A 53 -7.92 9.49 2.05
C HIS A 53 -7.60 10.98 2.04
N LYS A 54 -8.60 11.84 1.84
CA LYS A 54 -8.44 13.29 1.72
C LYS A 54 -7.75 13.92 2.93
N GLU A 55 -7.83 13.27 4.09
CA GLU A 55 -7.22 13.68 5.36
C GLU A 55 -5.71 13.44 5.41
N ALA A 56 -5.16 12.55 4.57
CA ALA A 56 -3.72 12.31 4.44
C ALA A 56 -3.04 13.31 3.46
N GLN A 57 -3.81 14.26 2.94
CA GLN A 57 -3.36 15.26 1.98
C GLN A 57 -2.58 16.38 2.70
N GLY A 58 -1.38 16.69 2.20
CA GLY A 58 -0.62 17.86 2.64
C GLY A 58 -1.01 19.10 1.83
N GLN A 59 -0.49 19.21 0.61
CA GLN A 59 -0.95 20.18 -0.38
C GLN A 59 -2.11 19.60 -1.20
N PRO A 60 -3.00 20.43 -1.79
CA PRO A 60 -4.06 19.97 -2.69
C PRO A 60 -3.60 18.89 -3.66
N GLN A 61 -4.22 17.69 -3.58
CA GLN A 61 -3.92 16.52 -4.42
C GLN A 61 -2.50 15.93 -4.25
N ILE A 62 -1.75 16.33 -3.21
CA ILE A 62 -0.42 15.81 -2.90
C ILE A 62 -0.47 15.12 -1.52
N VAL A 63 -0.10 13.84 -1.52
CA VAL A 63 0.04 13.05 -0.29
C VAL A 63 1.16 13.66 0.57
N HIS A 64 0.90 13.87 1.85
CA HIS A 64 1.91 14.37 2.78
C HIS A 64 3.06 13.35 2.93
N GLY A 65 4.32 13.76 2.79
CA GLY A 65 5.47 12.83 2.82
C GLY A 65 5.59 11.99 4.09
N GLY A 66 5.14 12.53 5.24
CA GLY A 66 5.04 11.79 6.50
C GLY A 66 4.09 10.58 6.46
N ALA A 67 3.08 10.58 5.59
CA ALA A 67 2.14 9.47 5.41
C ALA A 67 2.72 8.32 4.56
N ILE A 68 3.84 8.56 3.86
CA ILE A 68 4.55 7.53 3.07
C ILE A 68 5.69 6.91 3.89
N ALA A 69 6.21 7.64 4.88
CA ALA A 69 7.34 7.22 5.71
C ALA A 69 6.94 6.44 6.98
N ALA A 70 5.65 6.47 7.35
CA ALA A 70 5.06 5.69 8.45
C ALA A 70 4.61 4.31 7.96
#